data_AF-A0A9X0BY50-F1
#
_entry.id   AF-A0A9X0BY50-F1
#
_cell.length_a   1.000
_cell.length_b   1.000
_cell.length_c   1.000
_cell.angle_alpha   90.00
_cell.angle_beta   90.00
_cell.angle_gamma   90.00
#
_symmetry.space_group_name_H-M   'P 1'
#
loop_
_entity.id
_entity.type
_entity.pdbx_description
1 polymer ?
#
loop_
_entity_poly.entity_id
_entity_poly.type
_entity_poly.pdbx_seq_one_letter_code
_entity_poly.pdbx_strand_id
1 'polypeptide(L)'
;MVAFTRLFTTGLLATSAMAAPIVQQRSSSGKRGAAYNDIGTVQPLSAAGTVSWAYNWAMSSWGQALPSNVEYVPMLWGAKDFGGWFAAIETALSSGSNYIMGFNEPDIGSQANMSPAQAAGYYQNYITPFSGKAKLISPAVSSSTNQGMGLSWMNEFLNDCASCGISGMAIHWYGETADQFKSHVSNALTMAASHGISEVWVTEFALNADVGGVTNPANTAAFLADVLPWLDAQPGVSRYSYFMCAENYLVNGNALNQAGQAYIS
;
A
#
# COMPACT_ATOMS: atom_id res chain seq x y z
N MET A 1 -81.04 34.96 -15.85
CA MET A 1 -80.22 33.91 -16.50
C MET A 1 -78.94 33.79 -15.70
N VAL A 2 -78.78 32.65 -15.01
CA VAL A 2 -77.77 32.43 -13.97
C VAL A 2 -76.42 32.16 -14.62
N ALA A 3 -75.41 32.98 -14.32
CA ALA A 3 -74.03 32.77 -14.74
C ALA A 3 -73.31 31.90 -13.69
N PHE A 4 -72.84 30.73 -14.11
CA PHE A 4 -72.07 29.80 -13.30
C PHE A 4 -70.58 30.19 -13.32
N THR A 5 -70.09 30.75 -12.23
CA THR A 5 -68.66 30.98 -11.99
C THR A 5 -68.03 29.68 -11.50
N ARG A 6 -67.18 29.05 -12.33
CA ARG A 6 -66.40 27.86 -11.95
C ARG A 6 -65.23 28.28 -11.04
N LEU A 7 -65.22 27.81 -9.79
CA LEU A 7 -64.03 27.84 -8.94
C LEU A 7 -63.01 26.83 -9.48
N PHE A 8 -61.80 27.29 -9.80
CA PHE A 8 -60.63 26.43 -9.99
C PHE A 8 -59.99 26.18 -8.62
N THR A 9 -60.12 24.96 -8.12
CA THR A 9 -59.40 24.45 -6.95
C THR A 9 -58.04 23.93 -7.40
N THR A 10 -56.99 24.68 -7.11
CA THR A 10 -55.59 24.25 -7.29
C THR A 10 -55.26 23.22 -6.20
N GLY A 11 -55.22 21.94 -6.57
CA GLY A 11 -54.73 20.88 -5.70
C GLY A 11 -53.21 20.90 -5.63
N LEU A 12 -52.65 21.17 -4.43
CA LEU A 12 -51.24 20.91 -4.15
C LEU A 12 -51.00 19.39 -4.12
N LEU A 13 -50.28 18.87 -5.10
CA LEU A 13 -49.72 17.52 -5.05
C LEU A 13 -48.49 17.53 -4.14
N ALA A 14 -48.65 17.06 -2.90
CA ALA A 14 -47.54 16.78 -2.02
C ALA A 14 -46.84 15.49 -2.49
N THR A 15 -45.75 15.61 -3.24
CA THR A 15 -44.88 14.48 -3.59
C THR A 15 -44.05 14.10 -2.36
N SER A 16 -44.41 12.99 -1.71
CA SER A 16 -43.61 12.36 -0.67
C SER A 16 -42.39 11.69 -1.31
N ALA A 17 -41.24 12.37 -1.28
CA ALA A 17 -39.98 11.74 -1.66
C ALA A 17 -39.57 10.76 -0.56
N MET A 18 -39.74 9.46 -0.81
CA MET A 18 -39.13 8.44 0.04
C MET A 18 -37.62 8.44 -0.23
N ALA A 19 -36.86 9.04 0.69
CA ALA A 19 -35.41 8.92 0.69
C ALA A 19 -35.07 7.45 0.99
N ALA A 20 -34.65 6.72 -0.05
CA ALA A 20 -33.97 5.45 0.15
C ALA A 20 -32.74 5.70 1.04
N PRO A 21 -32.42 4.78 1.97
CA PRO A 21 -31.19 4.92 2.73
C PRO A 21 -30.04 4.89 1.71
N ILE A 22 -29.36 6.03 1.58
CA ILE A 22 -28.05 6.05 0.95
C ILE A 22 -27.22 5.15 1.85
N VAL A 23 -26.95 3.92 1.40
CA VAL A 23 -25.83 3.16 1.92
C VAL A 23 -24.62 3.99 1.54
N GLN A 24 -24.22 4.86 2.47
CA GLN A 24 -22.93 5.51 2.41
C GLN A 24 -21.95 4.34 2.47
N GLN A 25 -21.47 3.88 1.31
CA GLN A 25 -20.25 3.10 1.27
C GLN A 25 -19.25 3.98 2.00
N ARG A 26 -18.94 3.62 3.26
CA ARG A 26 -17.72 4.09 3.88
C ARG A 26 -16.64 3.65 2.91
N SER A 27 -16.10 4.58 2.13
CA SER A 27 -14.85 4.35 1.44
C SER A 27 -13.80 4.21 2.52
N SER A 28 -13.69 3.03 3.11
CA SER A 28 -12.60 2.67 4.01
C SER A 28 -11.34 2.45 3.19
N SER A 29 -10.95 3.43 2.37
CA SER A 29 -9.66 3.40 1.67
C SER A 29 -8.55 3.75 2.67
N GLY A 30 -8.45 2.96 3.75
CA GLY A 30 -7.38 3.08 4.72
C GLY A 30 -6.08 2.81 3.99
N LYS A 31 -5.12 3.72 4.09
CA LYS A 31 -3.80 3.58 3.46
C LYS A 31 -2.96 2.47 4.11
N ARG A 32 -3.36 2.02 5.31
CA ARG A 32 -2.65 1.05 6.15
C ARG A 32 -2.70 -0.34 5.55
N GLY A 33 -1.55 -0.99 5.55
CA GLY A 33 -1.34 -2.34 5.07
C GLY A 33 -0.83 -3.29 6.15
N ALA A 34 -0.71 -4.56 5.79
CA ALA A 34 -0.02 -5.56 6.59
C ALA A 34 1.05 -6.25 5.75
N ALA A 35 2.33 -5.98 6.06
CA ALA A 35 3.47 -6.78 5.63
C ALA A 35 3.56 -8.02 6.53
N TYR A 36 3.31 -9.23 6.04
CA TYR A 36 3.17 -10.43 6.88
C TYR A 36 3.97 -11.63 6.35
N ASN A 37 4.35 -12.53 7.26
CA ASN A 37 4.86 -13.86 6.89
C ASN A 37 3.85 -14.95 7.27
N ASP A 38 3.24 -14.81 8.45
CA ASP A 38 2.13 -15.66 8.92
C ASP A 38 0.81 -14.92 8.68
N ILE A 39 -0.11 -15.52 7.92
CA ILE A 39 -1.41 -14.90 7.65
C ILE A 39 -2.25 -14.72 8.92
N GLY A 40 -2.02 -15.55 9.95
CA GLY A 40 -2.77 -15.51 11.21
C GLY A 40 -2.62 -14.19 11.96
N THR A 41 -1.50 -13.49 11.78
CA THR A 41 -1.22 -12.20 12.43
C THR A 41 -1.99 -11.04 11.78
N VAL A 42 -2.53 -11.21 10.57
CA VAL A 42 -3.29 -10.16 9.87
C VAL A 42 -4.68 -9.97 10.48
N GLN A 43 -5.29 -11.02 11.00
CA GLN A 43 -6.62 -10.98 11.62
C GLN A 43 -6.72 -9.95 12.76
N PRO A 44 -5.86 -9.96 13.80
CA PRO A 44 -5.93 -8.97 14.88
C PRO A 44 -5.69 -7.54 14.41
N LEU A 45 -4.88 -7.34 13.36
CA LEU A 45 -4.55 -6.00 12.83
C LEU A 45 -5.70 -5.41 12.00
N SER A 46 -6.39 -6.26 11.23
CA SER A 46 -7.47 -5.84 10.32
C SER A 46 -8.83 -5.70 11.00
N ALA A 47 -8.99 -6.20 12.23
CA ALA A 47 -10.26 -6.21 12.96
C ALA A 47 -10.86 -4.80 13.18
N ALA A 48 -10.03 -3.76 13.24
CA ALA A 48 -10.50 -2.37 13.36
C ALA A 48 -10.96 -1.75 12.02
N GLY A 49 -10.75 -2.44 10.90
CA GLY A 49 -11.16 -2.00 9.56
C GLY A 49 -10.27 -0.90 8.94
N THR A 50 -9.15 -0.54 9.57
CA THR A 50 -8.21 0.46 9.06
C THR A 50 -7.16 -0.14 8.10
N VAL A 51 -6.83 -1.42 8.25
CA VAL A 51 -5.98 -2.17 7.31
C VAL A 51 -6.83 -2.65 6.12
N SER A 52 -6.43 -2.27 4.92
CA SER A 52 -7.19 -2.54 3.67
C SER A 52 -6.45 -3.40 2.65
N TRP A 53 -5.16 -3.65 2.86
CA TRP A 53 -4.31 -4.43 1.96
C TRP A 53 -3.21 -5.15 2.72
N ALA A 54 -2.65 -6.20 2.13
CA ALA A 54 -1.56 -6.95 2.72
C ALA A 54 -0.65 -7.55 1.64
N TYR A 55 0.62 -7.74 1.98
CA TYR A 55 1.60 -8.40 1.13
C TYR A 55 2.58 -9.20 2.00
N ASN A 56 3.24 -10.18 1.40
CA ASN A 56 4.08 -11.17 2.10
C ASN A 56 5.40 -11.45 1.38
N TRP A 57 5.90 -10.46 0.61
CA TRP A 57 7.11 -10.60 -0.21
C TRP A 57 7.08 -11.75 -1.22
N ALA A 58 5.88 -12.22 -1.59
CA ALA A 58 5.70 -13.35 -2.49
C ALA A 58 4.70 -13.02 -3.61
N MET A 59 4.69 -13.86 -4.64
CA MET A 59 3.75 -13.78 -5.76
C MET A 59 2.35 -14.34 -5.45
N SER A 60 2.15 -14.97 -4.30
CA SER A 60 0.87 -15.55 -3.89
C SER A 60 0.69 -15.58 -2.37
N SER A 61 -0.56 -15.60 -1.91
CA SER A 61 -0.93 -15.88 -0.51
C SER A 61 -0.87 -17.38 -0.15
N TRP A 62 -0.26 -18.22 -1.01
CA TRP A 62 -0.17 -19.67 -0.86
C TRP A 62 -1.53 -20.37 -0.69
N GLY A 63 -2.57 -19.84 -1.34
CA GLY A 63 -3.94 -20.37 -1.26
C GLY A 63 -4.66 -20.08 0.05
N GLN A 64 -4.06 -19.25 0.92
CA GLN A 64 -4.67 -18.83 2.17
C GLN A 64 -5.51 -17.56 1.95
N ALA A 65 -6.64 -17.49 2.64
CA ALA A 65 -7.58 -16.37 2.53
C ALA A 65 -7.27 -15.32 3.59
N LEU A 66 -7.05 -14.08 3.14
CA LEU A 66 -7.03 -12.91 4.00
C LEU A 66 -8.47 -12.54 4.45
N PRO A 67 -8.61 -11.72 5.49
CA PRO A 67 -9.89 -11.12 5.84
C PRO A 67 -10.52 -10.44 4.62
N SER A 68 -11.85 -10.54 4.46
CA SER A 68 -12.55 -10.15 3.21
C SER A 68 -12.41 -8.67 2.83
N ASN A 69 -12.03 -7.82 3.77
CA ASN A 69 -11.77 -6.39 3.57
C ASN A 69 -10.30 -6.07 3.29
N VAL A 70 -9.43 -7.07 3.16
CA VAL A 70 -7.98 -6.92 2.96
C VAL A 70 -7.60 -7.50 1.61
N GLU A 71 -7.19 -6.62 0.69
CA GLU A 71 -6.67 -7.01 -0.61
C GLU A 71 -5.28 -7.65 -0.48
N TYR A 72 -5.08 -8.84 -1.05
CA TYR A 72 -3.73 -9.36 -1.24
C TYR A 72 -3.04 -8.64 -2.41
N VAL A 73 -1.79 -8.17 -2.20
CA VAL A 73 -0.97 -7.59 -3.26
C VAL A 73 0.24 -8.49 -3.55
N PRO A 74 0.31 -9.13 -4.73
CA PRO A 74 1.44 -9.96 -5.12
C PRO A 74 2.68 -9.13 -5.43
N MET A 75 3.84 -9.67 -5.11
CA MET A 75 5.16 -9.09 -5.39
C MET A 75 6.01 -10.05 -6.22
N LEU A 76 6.63 -9.53 -7.29
CA LEU A 76 7.73 -10.23 -7.94
C LEU A 76 9.02 -9.86 -7.20
N TRP A 77 9.37 -10.59 -6.13
CA TRP A 77 10.44 -10.18 -5.22
C TRP A 77 11.79 -10.03 -5.93
N GLY A 78 12.12 -10.94 -6.84
CA GLY A 78 13.37 -10.92 -7.60
C GLY A 78 13.50 -12.10 -8.55
N ALA A 79 14.70 -12.31 -9.09
CA ALA A 79 14.93 -13.30 -10.16
C ALA A 79 14.59 -14.75 -9.76
N LYS A 80 14.62 -15.07 -8.47
CA LYS A 80 14.21 -16.38 -7.94
C LYS A 80 12.74 -16.74 -8.23
N ASP A 81 11.88 -15.74 -8.46
CA ASP A 81 10.43 -15.91 -8.60
C ASP A 81 9.94 -15.78 -10.06
N PHE A 82 10.84 -15.66 -11.04
CA PHE A 82 10.44 -15.63 -12.46
C PHE A 82 9.71 -16.90 -12.89
N GLY A 83 10.12 -18.05 -12.35
CA GLY A 83 9.43 -19.32 -12.57
C GLY A 83 8.05 -19.32 -11.91
N GLY A 84 6.99 -19.49 -12.71
CA GLY A 84 5.62 -19.55 -12.20
C GLY A 84 4.93 -18.18 -12.01
N TRP A 85 5.66 -17.08 -12.21
CA TRP A 85 5.13 -15.70 -12.04
C TRP A 85 3.80 -15.46 -12.76
N PHE A 86 3.74 -15.77 -14.06
CA PHE A 86 2.55 -15.52 -14.87
C PHE A 86 1.30 -16.29 -14.39
N ALA A 87 1.46 -17.52 -13.91
CA ALA A 87 0.34 -18.31 -13.40
C ALA A 87 -0.13 -17.79 -12.02
N ALA A 88 0.83 -17.44 -11.15
CA ALA A 88 0.53 -16.90 -9.83
C ALA A 88 -0.22 -15.56 -9.92
N ILE A 89 0.22 -14.67 -10.82
CA ILE A 89 -0.37 -13.35 -10.95
C ILE A 89 -1.75 -13.38 -11.63
N GLU A 90 -1.99 -14.28 -12.60
CA GLU A 90 -3.35 -14.52 -13.11
C GLU A 90 -4.31 -14.97 -12.00
N THR A 91 -3.83 -15.82 -11.10
CA THR A 91 -4.60 -16.26 -9.92
C THR A 91 -4.87 -15.10 -8.97
N ALA A 92 -3.87 -14.25 -8.68
CA ALA A 92 -4.03 -13.09 -7.81
C ALA A 92 -5.03 -12.08 -8.38
N LEU A 93 -4.90 -11.72 -9.66
CA LEU A 93 -5.80 -10.78 -10.33
C LEU A 93 -7.25 -11.30 -10.39
N SER A 94 -7.44 -12.59 -10.71
CA SER A 94 -8.78 -13.20 -10.70
C SER A 94 -9.38 -13.33 -9.29
N SER A 95 -8.53 -13.31 -8.26
CA SER A 95 -8.94 -13.30 -6.85
C SER A 95 -9.17 -11.88 -6.28
N GLY A 96 -9.07 -10.84 -7.12
CA GLY A 96 -9.42 -9.47 -6.75
C GLY A 96 -8.25 -8.53 -6.46
N SER A 97 -6.99 -8.95 -6.68
CA SER A 97 -5.85 -8.05 -6.64
C SER A 97 -5.93 -7.02 -7.78
N ASN A 98 -5.77 -5.74 -7.43
CA ASN A 98 -5.76 -4.60 -8.34
C ASN A 98 -4.36 -4.02 -8.54
N TYR A 99 -3.39 -4.50 -7.77
CA TYR A 99 -2.01 -4.02 -7.74
C TYR A 99 -1.01 -5.16 -7.92
N ILE A 100 0.16 -4.83 -8.47
CA ILE A 100 1.31 -5.73 -8.60
C ILE A 100 2.55 -4.98 -8.14
N MET A 101 3.30 -5.57 -7.21
CA MET A 101 4.55 -4.99 -6.71
C MET A 101 5.77 -5.49 -7.47
N GLY A 102 6.71 -4.57 -7.71
CA GLY A 102 8.02 -4.88 -8.30
C GLY A 102 8.99 -5.52 -7.30
N PHE A 103 10.26 -5.52 -7.69
CA PHE A 103 11.34 -6.18 -6.95
C PHE A 103 11.59 -5.58 -5.56
N ASN A 104 12.02 -6.43 -4.62
CA ASN A 104 12.32 -6.04 -3.25
C ASN A 104 13.79 -5.64 -3.09
N GLU A 105 14.03 -4.37 -2.79
CA GLU A 105 15.36 -3.80 -2.56
C GLU A 105 16.40 -4.24 -3.61
N PRO A 106 16.15 -3.99 -4.91
CA PRO A 106 17.13 -4.32 -5.93
C PRO A 106 18.45 -3.57 -5.74
N ASP A 107 18.45 -2.46 -5.01
CA ASP A 107 19.64 -1.69 -4.65
C ASP A 107 20.49 -2.33 -3.52
N ILE A 108 20.00 -3.39 -2.87
CA ILE A 108 20.69 -4.06 -1.76
C ILE A 108 21.24 -5.42 -2.20
N GLY A 109 22.55 -5.63 -1.99
CA GLY A 109 23.26 -6.82 -2.45
C GLY A 109 22.78 -8.16 -1.88
N SER A 110 22.18 -8.15 -0.69
CA SER A 110 21.60 -9.34 -0.04
C SER A 110 20.11 -9.58 -0.37
N GLN A 111 19.50 -8.72 -1.20
CA GLN A 111 18.08 -8.76 -1.52
C GLN A 111 17.90 -9.14 -3.00
N ALA A 112 17.06 -8.44 -3.78
CA ALA A 112 16.91 -8.74 -5.20
C ALA A 112 18.17 -8.48 -6.02
N ASN A 113 19.04 -7.55 -5.57
CA ASN A 113 20.37 -7.26 -6.10
C ASN A 113 20.42 -7.15 -7.64
N MET A 114 19.95 -6.02 -8.17
CA MET A 114 19.86 -5.74 -9.60
C MET A 114 20.35 -4.33 -9.89
N SER A 115 21.07 -4.14 -11.00
CA SER A 115 21.26 -2.78 -11.52
C SER A 115 19.93 -2.19 -12.02
N PRO A 116 19.80 -0.86 -12.12
CA PRO A 116 18.60 -0.22 -12.67
C PRO A 116 18.23 -0.74 -14.07
N ALA A 117 19.21 -0.85 -14.97
CA ALA A 117 18.99 -1.34 -16.33
C ALA A 117 18.55 -2.82 -16.37
N GLN A 118 19.11 -3.67 -15.50
CA GLN A 118 18.67 -5.07 -15.39
C GLN A 118 17.23 -5.15 -14.88
N ALA A 119 16.91 -4.39 -13.83
CA ALA A 119 15.57 -4.32 -13.28
C ALA A 119 14.57 -3.80 -14.31
N ALA A 120 14.90 -2.77 -15.10
CA ALA A 120 14.03 -2.26 -16.16
C ALA A 120 13.73 -3.34 -17.22
N GLY A 121 14.76 -4.07 -17.68
CA GLY A 121 14.57 -5.18 -18.63
C GLY A 121 13.68 -6.29 -18.07
N TYR A 122 13.87 -6.69 -16.81
CA TYR A 122 13.00 -7.67 -16.17
C TYR A 122 11.59 -7.13 -15.93
N TYR A 123 11.43 -5.87 -15.54
CA TYR A 123 10.13 -5.25 -15.32
C TYR A 123 9.31 -5.23 -16.60
N GLN A 124 9.94 -4.86 -17.73
CA GLN A 124 9.32 -4.91 -19.06
C GLN A 124 8.85 -6.32 -19.45
N ASN A 125 9.64 -7.34 -19.11
CA ASN A 125 9.32 -8.72 -19.48
C ASN A 125 8.26 -9.36 -18.57
N TYR A 126 8.28 -9.08 -17.27
CA TYR A 126 7.47 -9.81 -16.30
C TYR A 126 6.32 -8.99 -15.70
N ILE A 127 6.42 -7.67 -15.59
CA ILE A 127 5.41 -6.83 -14.89
C ILE A 127 4.63 -5.96 -15.86
N THR A 128 5.29 -5.27 -16.79
CA THR A 128 4.65 -4.43 -17.81
C THR A 128 3.55 -5.12 -18.62
N PRO A 129 3.59 -6.44 -18.94
CA PRO A 129 2.48 -7.12 -19.63
C PRO A 129 1.13 -7.07 -18.89
N PHE A 130 1.12 -6.71 -17.61
CA PHE A 130 -0.09 -6.54 -16.79
C PHE A 130 -0.60 -5.09 -16.75
N SER A 131 0.05 -4.16 -17.47
CA SER A 131 -0.44 -2.80 -17.62
C SER A 131 -1.86 -2.80 -18.19
N GLY A 132 -2.75 -2.01 -17.58
CA GLY A 132 -4.18 -1.99 -17.91
C GLY A 132 -5.01 -3.12 -17.29
N LYS A 133 -4.38 -4.16 -16.71
CA LYS A 133 -5.05 -5.19 -15.89
C LYS A 133 -4.92 -4.91 -14.39
N ALA A 134 -3.81 -4.28 -13.99
CA ALA A 134 -3.54 -3.87 -12.62
C ALA A 134 -2.71 -2.56 -12.62
N LYS A 135 -2.68 -1.88 -11.48
CA LYS A 135 -1.72 -0.82 -11.21
C LYS A 135 -0.36 -1.44 -10.88
N LEU A 136 0.66 -1.01 -11.60
CA LEU A 136 2.00 -1.57 -11.48
C LEU A 136 2.84 -0.69 -10.55
N ILE A 137 3.33 -1.25 -9.45
CA ILE A 137 4.18 -0.54 -8.50
C ILE A 137 5.63 -0.79 -8.87
N SER A 138 6.48 0.23 -8.74
CA SER A 138 7.92 0.12 -8.96
C SER A 138 8.55 -0.95 -8.06
N PRO A 139 9.81 -1.32 -8.30
CA PRO A 139 10.62 -1.92 -7.25
C PRO A 139 10.61 -1.06 -5.98
N ALA A 140 10.74 -1.66 -4.81
CA ALA A 140 10.85 -0.94 -3.54
C ALA A 140 12.33 -0.78 -3.19
N VAL A 141 12.81 0.47 -3.10
CA VAL A 141 14.22 0.76 -2.78
C VAL A 141 14.44 1.05 -1.30
N SER A 142 15.65 0.80 -0.81
CA SER A 142 16.03 1.16 0.56
C SER A 142 16.04 2.68 0.79
N SER A 143 16.20 3.12 2.04
CA SER A 143 16.41 4.53 2.38
C SER A 143 17.86 5.00 2.28
N SER A 144 18.75 4.22 1.65
CA SER A 144 20.16 4.58 1.46
C SER A 144 20.32 5.88 0.67
N THR A 145 21.27 6.72 1.08
CA THR A 145 21.65 7.96 0.37
C THR A 145 22.92 7.82 -0.46
N ASN A 146 23.48 6.60 -0.55
CA ASN A 146 24.66 6.33 -1.36
C ASN A 146 24.30 6.38 -2.85
N GLN A 147 25.24 6.86 -3.68
CA GLN A 147 25.08 6.85 -5.13
C GLN A 147 24.83 5.41 -5.63
N GLY A 148 23.84 5.24 -6.50
CA GLY A 148 23.44 3.93 -7.02
C GLY A 148 22.60 3.09 -6.05
N MET A 149 22.14 3.67 -4.94
CA MET A 149 21.20 3.03 -4.01
C MET A 149 20.00 3.94 -3.69
N GLY A 150 18.98 3.41 -3.05
CA GLY A 150 17.80 4.15 -2.62
C GLY A 150 17.18 4.96 -3.76
N LEU A 151 16.89 6.24 -3.49
CA LEU A 151 16.31 7.14 -4.50
C LEU A 151 17.25 7.42 -5.69
N SER A 152 18.57 7.29 -5.53
CA SER A 152 19.51 7.38 -6.66
C SER A 152 19.28 6.23 -7.64
N TRP A 153 19.18 5.00 -7.12
CA TRP A 153 18.87 3.82 -7.92
C TRP A 153 17.49 3.94 -8.58
N MET A 154 16.49 4.40 -7.82
CA MET A 154 15.12 4.57 -8.32
C MET A 154 15.06 5.52 -9.51
N ASN A 155 15.76 6.65 -9.45
CA ASN A 155 15.77 7.62 -10.53
C ASN A 155 16.36 7.05 -11.83
N GLU A 156 17.45 6.29 -11.74
CA GLU A 156 18.04 5.59 -12.90
C GLU A 156 17.05 4.56 -13.47
N PHE A 157 16.40 3.77 -12.61
CA PHE A 157 15.41 2.78 -13.03
C PHE A 157 14.20 3.42 -13.72
N LEU A 158 13.65 4.50 -13.17
CA LEU A 158 12.49 5.19 -13.76
C LEU A 158 12.82 5.78 -15.14
N ASN A 159 14.05 6.26 -15.35
CA ASN A 159 14.51 6.70 -16.66
C ASN A 159 14.58 5.53 -17.67
N ASP A 160 15.15 4.40 -17.25
CA ASP A 160 15.26 3.19 -18.10
C ASP A 160 13.90 2.52 -18.36
N CYS A 161 12.92 2.77 -17.49
CA CYS A 161 11.58 2.15 -17.52
C CYS A 161 10.46 3.16 -17.84
N ALA A 162 10.74 4.26 -18.53
CA ALA A 162 9.75 5.31 -18.83
C ALA A 162 8.49 4.80 -19.57
N SER A 163 8.60 3.70 -20.32
CA SER A 163 7.49 3.04 -21.04
C SER A 163 6.87 1.85 -20.29
N CYS A 164 7.27 1.57 -19.05
CA CYS A 164 6.89 0.37 -18.32
C CYS A 164 5.47 0.39 -17.73
N GLY A 165 4.77 1.51 -17.80
CA GLY A 165 3.42 1.66 -17.26
C GLY A 165 3.37 1.71 -15.73
N ILE A 166 4.44 2.16 -15.09
CA ILE A 166 4.53 2.29 -13.63
C ILE A 166 3.44 3.27 -13.14
N SER A 167 2.56 2.78 -12.27
CA SER A 167 1.43 3.51 -11.71
C SER A 167 1.74 4.10 -10.32
N GLY A 168 2.70 3.53 -9.59
CA GLY A 168 3.10 3.99 -8.27
C GLY A 168 4.55 3.64 -7.94
N MET A 169 5.15 4.40 -7.04
CA MET A 169 6.55 4.24 -6.61
C MET A 169 6.61 3.69 -5.18
N ALA A 170 7.36 2.62 -4.96
CA ALA A 170 7.56 2.03 -3.63
C ALA A 170 8.93 2.40 -3.03
N ILE A 171 8.94 2.63 -1.72
CA ILE A 171 10.14 2.92 -0.93
C ILE A 171 10.07 2.21 0.42
N HIS A 172 11.24 1.95 0.99
CA HIS A 172 11.42 1.48 2.36
C HIS A 172 12.15 2.53 3.20
N TRP A 173 11.93 2.49 4.51
CA TRP A 173 12.69 3.30 5.44
C TRP A 173 12.95 2.59 6.78
N TYR A 174 14.20 2.56 7.20
CA TYR A 174 14.60 2.10 8.52
C TYR A 174 15.54 3.14 9.14
N GLY A 175 15.19 3.67 10.31
CA GLY A 175 15.95 4.77 10.91
C GLY A 175 15.56 5.10 12.33
N GLU A 176 15.84 6.32 12.77
CA GLU A 176 15.81 6.67 14.20
C GLU A 176 14.68 7.62 14.58
N THR A 177 14.30 8.55 13.69
CA THR A 177 13.37 9.62 14.05
C THR A 177 12.26 9.85 13.03
N ALA A 178 11.13 10.38 13.50
CA ALA A 178 10.00 10.75 12.64
C ALA A 178 10.38 11.83 11.61
N ASP A 179 11.26 12.78 11.95
CA ASP A 179 11.70 13.82 11.01
C ASP A 179 12.52 13.23 9.85
N GLN A 180 13.40 12.27 10.13
CA GLN A 180 14.15 11.55 9.10
C GLN A 180 13.20 10.76 8.18
N PHE A 181 12.22 10.07 8.76
CA PHE A 181 11.19 9.38 8.01
C PHE A 181 10.39 10.32 7.10
N LYS A 182 9.83 11.40 7.67
CA LYS A 182 9.04 12.40 6.93
C LYS A 182 9.85 13.06 5.81
N SER A 183 11.12 13.37 6.07
CA SER A 183 12.04 13.90 5.06
C SER A 183 12.26 12.91 3.91
N HIS A 184 12.52 11.63 4.21
CA HIS A 184 12.69 10.60 3.19
C HIS A 184 11.45 10.43 2.32
N VAL A 185 10.26 10.32 2.94
CA VAL A 185 8.98 10.22 2.21
C VAL A 185 8.72 11.48 1.36
N SER A 186 9.06 12.67 1.85
CA SER A 186 8.89 13.92 1.09
C SER A 186 9.79 13.97 -0.15
N ASN A 187 11.02 13.48 -0.04
CA ASN A 187 11.93 13.35 -1.18
C ASN A 187 11.41 12.34 -2.21
N ALA A 188 10.86 11.21 -1.76
CA ALA A 188 10.24 10.23 -2.63
C ALA A 188 9.00 10.79 -3.35
N LEU A 189 8.14 11.54 -2.65
CA LEU A 189 6.99 12.24 -3.26
C LEU A 189 7.44 13.22 -4.34
N THR A 190 8.52 13.96 -4.10
CA THR A 190 9.09 14.90 -5.07
C THR A 190 9.62 14.18 -6.31
N MET A 191 10.33 13.08 -6.12
CA MET A 191 10.85 12.24 -7.21
C MET A 191 9.74 11.59 -8.03
N ALA A 192 8.74 11.00 -7.37
CA ALA A 192 7.60 10.42 -8.05
C ALA A 192 6.90 11.47 -8.92
N ALA A 193 6.66 12.67 -8.37
CA ALA A 193 6.06 13.78 -9.11
C ALA A 193 6.89 14.21 -10.33
N SER A 194 8.23 14.24 -10.24
CA SER A 194 9.09 14.57 -11.40
C SER A 194 9.03 13.54 -12.51
N HIS A 195 8.63 12.31 -12.20
CA HIS A 195 8.39 11.21 -13.16
C HIS A 195 6.92 11.07 -13.56
N GLY A 196 6.04 11.99 -13.14
CA GLY A 196 4.61 11.94 -13.44
C GLY A 196 3.84 10.85 -12.67
N ILE A 197 4.44 10.30 -11.61
CA ILE A 197 3.85 9.28 -10.74
C ILE A 197 3.19 9.98 -9.55
N SER A 198 1.89 9.78 -9.36
CA SER A 198 1.12 10.42 -8.29
C SER A 198 0.92 9.55 -7.04
N GLU A 199 1.28 8.27 -7.10
CA GLU A 199 1.15 7.32 -5.99
C GLU A 199 2.53 6.91 -5.45
N VAL A 200 2.77 7.15 -4.16
CA VAL A 200 3.91 6.63 -3.42
C VAL A 200 3.41 5.64 -2.37
N TRP A 201 4.09 4.50 -2.29
CA TRP A 201 3.86 3.46 -1.30
C TRP A 201 5.07 3.37 -0.38
N VAL A 202 4.82 3.43 0.93
CA VAL A 202 5.85 3.17 1.95
C VAL A 202 5.67 1.74 2.43
N THR A 203 6.19 0.80 1.65
CA THR A 203 5.86 -0.63 1.81
C THR A 203 6.49 -1.22 3.06
N GLU A 204 7.60 -0.63 3.51
CA GLU A 204 8.20 -0.92 4.81
C GLU A 204 8.63 0.39 5.46
N PHE A 205 8.25 0.56 6.73
CA PHE A 205 8.92 1.52 7.58
C PHE A 205 8.99 1.03 9.02
N ALA A 206 10.14 1.22 9.68
CA ALA A 206 10.30 0.94 11.10
C ALA A 206 11.44 1.74 11.72
N LEU A 207 11.45 1.78 13.06
CA LEU A 207 12.64 2.21 13.78
C LEU A 207 13.71 1.12 13.65
N ASN A 208 14.99 1.49 13.57
CA ASN A 208 16.10 0.53 13.55
C ASN A 208 16.07 -0.40 14.77
N ALA A 209 15.65 0.13 15.93
CA ALA A 209 15.47 -0.63 17.16
C ALA A 209 14.41 -1.76 17.05
N ASP A 210 13.52 -1.68 16.06
CA ASP A 210 12.36 -2.58 15.91
C ASP A 210 12.56 -3.62 14.79
N VAL A 211 13.63 -3.53 13.98
CA VAL A 211 13.90 -4.45 12.84
C VAL A 211 13.98 -5.91 13.29
N GLY A 212 14.58 -6.16 14.47
CA GLY A 212 14.68 -7.48 15.09
C GLY A 212 13.49 -7.86 15.98
N GLY A 213 12.41 -7.09 15.95
CA GLY A 213 11.27 -7.20 16.87
C GLY A 213 11.19 -6.00 17.82
N VAL A 214 9.97 -5.63 18.18
CA VAL A 214 9.64 -4.48 19.03
C VAL A 214 9.89 -4.85 20.49
N THR A 215 10.99 -4.36 21.06
CA THR A 215 11.34 -4.58 22.47
C THR A 215 10.77 -3.49 23.39
N ASN A 216 10.50 -2.29 22.86
CA ASN A 216 9.90 -1.18 23.58
C ASN A 216 8.66 -0.64 22.81
N PRO A 217 7.49 -1.29 22.95
CA PRO A 217 6.31 -0.94 22.16
C PRO A 217 5.74 0.45 22.49
N ALA A 218 6.08 1.04 23.64
CA ALA A 218 5.72 2.43 23.95
C ALA A 218 6.49 3.44 23.08
N ASN A 219 7.77 3.18 22.80
CA ASN A 219 8.58 4.00 21.90
C ASN A 219 8.05 3.92 20.47
N THR A 220 7.77 2.71 19.98
CA THR A 220 7.18 2.48 18.66
C THR A 220 5.80 3.14 18.55
N ALA A 221 4.96 3.03 19.60
CA ALA A 221 3.66 3.69 19.63
C ALA A 221 3.76 5.22 19.55
N ALA A 222 4.74 5.83 20.23
CA ALA A 222 4.97 7.27 20.16
C ALA A 222 5.42 7.72 18.75
N PHE A 223 6.30 6.95 18.11
CA PHE A 223 6.70 7.19 16.71
C PHE A 223 5.50 7.08 15.76
N LEU A 224 4.70 6.01 15.88
CA LEU A 224 3.50 5.78 15.07
C LEU A 224 2.46 6.90 15.24
N ALA A 225 2.22 7.34 16.47
CA ALA A 225 1.31 8.44 16.75
C ALA A 225 1.71 9.76 16.06
N ASP A 226 3.00 9.96 15.79
CA ASP A 226 3.50 11.12 15.05
C ASP A 226 3.41 10.93 13.52
N VAL A 227 3.85 9.78 13.00
CA VAL A 227 3.99 9.62 11.54
C VAL A 227 2.69 9.20 10.84
N LEU A 228 1.77 8.49 11.50
CA LEU A 228 0.55 7.99 10.85
C LEU A 228 -0.42 9.11 10.45
N PRO A 229 -0.75 10.10 11.31
CA PRO A 229 -1.59 11.22 10.89
C PRO A 229 -0.94 12.03 9.77
N TRP A 230 0.39 12.15 9.79
CA TRP A 230 1.13 12.84 8.74
C TRP A 230 1.04 12.09 7.40
N LEU A 231 1.24 10.76 7.38
CA LEU A 231 1.09 9.92 6.18
C LEU A 231 -0.34 9.97 5.63
N ASP A 232 -1.33 9.92 6.51
CA ASP A 232 -2.75 10.01 6.13
C ASP A 232 -3.05 11.37 5.47
N ALA A 233 -2.43 12.45 5.93
CA ALA A 233 -2.57 13.78 5.35
C ALA A 233 -1.82 14.00 4.00
N GLN A 234 -0.87 13.13 3.63
CA GLN A 234 -0.12 13.30 2.38
C GLN A 234 -0.95 12.78 1.18
N PRO A 235 -1.35 13.64 0.21
CA PRO A 235 -2.19 13.20 -0.91
C PRO A 235 -1.48 12.22 -1.86
N GLY A 236 -0.15 12.30 -1.98
CA GLY A 236 0.64 11.38 -2.82
C GLY A 236 1.03 10.08 -2.13
N VAL A 237 0.80 9.92 -0.82
CA VAL A 237 0.99 8.63 -0.15
C VAL A 237 -0.31 7.85 -0.26
N SER A 238 -0.30 6.76 -1.03
CA SER A 238 -1.49 5.95 -1.27
C SER A 238 -1.58 4.75 -0.34
N ARG A 239 -0.44 4.17 0.03
CA ARG A 239 -0.36 2.98 0.89
C ARG A 239 0.89 2.98 1.76
N TYR A 240 0.80 2.43 2.96
CA TYR A 240 1.96 2.21 3.82
C TYR A 240 1.79 1.04 4.77
N SER A 241 2.87 0.35 5.13
CA SER A 241 2.88 -0.73 6.12
C SER A 241 4.06 -0.55 7.09
N TYR A 242 3.77 -0.54 8.39
CA TYR A 242 4.84 -0.63 9.38
C TYR A 242 5.47 -2.02 9.30
N PHE A 243 6.79 -2.12 9.47
CA PHE A 243 7.50 -3.40 9.45
C PHE A 243 7.54 -4.01 10.87
N MET A 244 6.80 -5.09 11.17
CA MET A 244 5.85 -5.80 10.31
C MET A 244 4.68 -6.42 11.08
N CYS A 245 3.71 -6.98 10.37
CA CYS A 245 2.59 -7.74 10.93
C CYS A 245 3.06 -9.15 11.35
N ALA A 246 3.72 -9.24 12.50
CA ALA A 246 4.27 -10.47 13.04
C ALA A 246 4.29 -10.50 14.59
N GLU A 247 4.52 -11.71 15.12
CA GLU A 247 4.76 -11.95 16.55
C GLU A 247 5.98 -11.18 17.05
N ASN A 248 5.86 -10.52 18.21
CA ASN A 248 6.86 -9.60 18.78
C ASN A 248 7.09 -8.32 17.97
N TYR A 249 6.29 -8.03 16.94
CA TYR A 249 6.32 -6.75 16.22
C TYR A 249 5.09 -5.92 16.57
N LEU A 250 3.96 -6.18 15.91
CA LEU A 250 2.67 -5.53 16.18
C LEU A 250 1.72 -6.45 16.96
N VAL A 251 2.01 -7.75 16.99
CA VAL A 251 1.15 -8.79 17.55
C VAL A 251 1.93 -9.57 18.61
N ASN A 252 1.25 -9.91 19.71
CA ASN A 252 1.71 -10.89 20.71
C ASN A 252 0.60 -11.95 20.88
N GLY A 253 0.86 -13.16 20.40
CA GLY A 253 -0.13 -14.24 20.24
C GLY A 253 -1.25 -13.85 19.27
N ASN A 254 -2.49 -13.81 19.77
CA ASN A 254 -3.66 -13.41 18.98
C ASN A 254 -4.13 -11.97 19.27
N ALA A 255 -3.29 -11.16 19.92
CA ALA A 255 -3.65 -9.81 20.36
C ALA A 255 -2.62 -8.77 19.91
N LEU A 256 -3.07 -7.53 19.73
CA LEU A 256 -2.19 -6.41 19.45
C LEU A 256 -1.42 -5.99 20.71
N ASN A 257 -0.11 -5.79 20.57
CA ASN A 257 0.66 -5.10 21.59
C ASN A 257 0.43 -3.58 21.50
N GLN A 258 1.08 -2.78 22.35
CA GLN A 258 0.88 -1.33 22.37
C GLN A 258 1.25 -0.65 21.03
N ALA A 259 2.27 -1.16 20.31
CA ALA A 259 2.63 -0.67 18.98
C ALA A 259 1.56 -1.03 17.94
N GLY A 260 1.06 -2.27 17.98
CA GLY A 260 -0.05 -2.72 17.12
C GLY A 260 -1.32 -1.90 17.33
N GLN A 261 -1.65 -1.58 18.59
CA GLN A 261 -2.79 -0.72 18.92
C GLN A 261 -2.63 0.69 18.36
N ALA A 262 -1.44 1.29 18.49
CA ALA A 262 -1.14 2.59 17.90
C ALA A 262 -1.17 2.55 16.36
N TYR A 263 -0.77 1.43 15.74
CA TYR A 263 -0.78 1.28 14.29
C TYR A 263 -2.20 1.33 13.71
N ILE A 264 -3.16 0.73 14.40
CA ILE A 264 -4.55 0.63 13.91
C ILE A 264 -5.47 1.76 14.38
N SER A 265 -5.00 2.64 15.28
CA SER A 265 -5.80 3.70 15.91
C SER A 265 -6.18 4.86 14.98
#